data_AF-A0A9E3ACP7-F1
#
_entry.id   AF-A0A9E3ACP7-F1
#
_cell.length_a   1.000
_cell.length_b   1.000
_cell.length_c   1.000
_cell.angle_alpha   90.00
_cell.angle_beta   90.00
_cell.angle_gamma   90.00
#
_symmetry.space_group_name_H-M   'P 1'
#
loop_
_entity.id
_entity.type
_entity.pdbx_description
1 polymer ?
#
loop_
_entity_poly.entity_id
_entity_poly.type
_entity_poly.pdbx_seq_one_letter_code
_entity_poly.pdbx_strand_id
1 'polypeptide(L)'
;MMKWFAGALAAGLLASGAAHAACTATTYPYPLANGSTADAGQVTADLDCAPIHGLANWSGNVGIGTTTPLAPLQVNGVANPPTTTSSTQNGMMYVGGQGGNGLFVGVLSGSPYSSWLQSEFQNPSAGFWYPLSLNPLGGNVGIGTTSPANILDVEGSTTGNGIKVGNAGGNYGTIFDDGNFHIKNSANAFWIDTGDNSSSVNINSTSAGFVLLATGGGKVGVGQASPSYLLHVGSSL
;
A
#
# COMPACT_ATOMS: atom_id res chain seq x y z
N MET A 1 -33.10 73.63 6.49
CA MET A 1 -32.81 72.76 7.65
C MET A 1 -33.90 71.69 7.69
N MET A 2 -33.61 70.46 7.27
CA MET A 2 -33.09 69.36 8.12
C MET A 2 -34.27 68.66 8.85
N LYS A 3 -34.75 67.51 8.34
CA LYS A 3 -34.54 66.13 8.88
C LYS A 3 -35.57 65.77 9.99
N TRP A 4 -36.29 64.64 10.13
CA TRP A 4 -36.18 63.22 9.72
C TRP A 4 -37.52 62.45 9.80
N PHE A 5 -37.57 61.31 9.11
CA PHE A 5 -38.58 60.25 9.19
C PHE A 5 -38.52 59.50 10.53
N ALA A 6 -39.67 59.19 11.15
CA ALA A 6 -39.77 58.22 12.22
C ALA A 6 -40.24 56.88 11.64
N GLY A 7 -39.33 55.90 11.63
CA GLY A 7 -39.60 54.52 11.29
C GLY A 7 -40.28 53.78 12.44
N ALA A 8 -41.28 52.97 12.11
CA ALA A 8 -41.71 51.88 12.97
C ALA A 8 -40.85 50.65 12.64
N LEU A 9 -40.09 50.21 13.64
CA LEU A 9 -39.33 48.96 13.65
C LEU A 9 -40.26 47.79 13.29
N ALA A 10 -40.13 47.25 12.08
CA ALA A 10 -40.50 45.86 11.86
C ALA A 10 -39.43 45.01 12.54
N ALA A 11 -39.81 44.30 13.60
CA ALA A 11 -39.01 43.21 14.13
C ALA A 11 -38.86 42.17 13.01
N GLY A 12 -37.78 42.32 12.23
CA GLY A 12 -37.29 41.28 11.35
C GLY A 12 -36.91 40.12 12.25
N LEU A 13 -37.85 39.20 12.40
CA LEU A 13 -37.57 37.85 12.85
C LEU A 13 -36.39 37.38 11.98
N LEU A 14 -35.22 37.27 12.59
CA LEU A 14 -34.12 36.49 12.06
C LEU A 14 -34.68 35.08 11.95
N ALA A 15 -35.29 34.78 10.81
CA ALA A 15 -35.55 33.42 10.41
C ALA A 15 -34.17 32.76 10.37
N SER A 16 -33.89 31.96 11.39
CA SER A 16 -33.00 30.81 11.28
C SER A 16 -33.17 30.24 9.87
N GLY A 17 -32.04 30.02 9.19
CA GLY A 17 -31.97 29.72 7.76
C GLY A 17 -33.14 28.90 7.25
N ALA A 18 -33.66 29.29 6.08
CA ALA A 18 -34.80 28.68 5.42
C ALA A 18 -34.86 27.18 5.74
N ALA A 19 -35.92 26.77 6.43
CA ALA A 19 -36.20 25.37 6.66
C ALA A 19 -36.06 24.67 5.30
N HIS A 20 -35.15 23.71 5.25
CA HIS A 20 -34.91 22.86 4.08
C HIS A 20 -36.28 22.42 3.55
N ALA A 21 -36.54 22.65 2.25
CA ALA A 21 -37.81 22.30 1.64
C ALA A 21 -38.15 20.85 2.02
N ALA A 22 -39.26 20.67 2.75
CA ALA A 22 -39.62 19.41 3.37
C ALA A 22 -39.59 18.30 2.32
N CYS A 23 -38.66 17.34 2.47
CA CYS A 23 -38.64 16.16 1.61
C CYS A 23 -40.00 15.48 1.68
N THR A 24 -40.65 15.31 0.53
CA THR A 24 -41.80 14.40 0.46
C THR A 24 -41.27 12.99 0.25
N ALA A 25 -41.96 11.96 0.73
CA ALA A 25 -41.51 10.57 0.77
C ALA A 25 -41.12 9.96 -0.60
N THR A 26 -41.21 10.73 -1.69
CA THR A 26 -41.01 10.30 -3.08
C THR A 26 -40.03 11.17 -3.86
N THR A 27 -39.44 12.22 -3.29
CA THR A 27 -38.52 13.12 -4.02
C THR A 27 -37.34 13.57 -3.17
N TYR A 28 -36.14 13.28 -3.67
CA TYR A 28 -34.88 13.86 -3.18
C TYR A 28 -34.80 15.33 -3.57
N PRO A 29 -34.51 16.26 -2.64
CA PRO A 29 -34.28 17.66 -2.93
C PRO A 29 -33.16 17.88 -3.96
N TYR A 30 -32.16 16.99 -3.99
CA TYR A 30 -31.03 17.07 -4.92
C TYR A 30 -30.79 15.74 -5.63
N PRO A 31 -31.22 15.56 -6.89
CA PRO A 31 -30.96 14.33 -7.63
C PRO A 31 -29.45 14.07 -7.80
N LEU A 32 -28.89 13.18 -6.98
CA LEU A 32 -27.49 12.78 -7.07
C LEU A 32 -27.30 11.80 -8.24
N ALA A 33 -26.89 12.32 -9.40
CA ALA A 33 -26.58 11.49 -10.56
C ALA A 33 -25.15 10.95 -10.49
N ASN A 34 -24.94 9.73 -11.00
CA ASN A 34 -23.59 9.19 -11.13
C ASN A 34 -22.70 10.12 -11.98
N GLY A 35 -21.51 10.45 -11.49
CA GLY A 35 -20.59 11.39 -12.14
C GLY A 35 -20.88 12.88 -11.89
N SER A 36 -21.89 13.23 -11.09
CA SER A 36 -22.10 14.60 -10.62
C SER A 36 -21.40 14.84 -9.28
N THR A 37 -20.81 16.02 -9.10
CA THR A 37 -20.28 16.46 -7.80
C THR A 37 -21.42 17.09 -7.00
N ALA A 38 -21.75 16.53 -5.86
CA ALA A 38 -22.64 17.16 -4.88
C ALA A 38 -21.81 17.71 -3.73
N ASP A 39 -22.16 18.91 -3.28
CA ASP A 39 -21.56 19.44 -2.07
C ASP A 39 -22.11 18.72 -0.81
N ALA A 40 -21.41 18.89 0.30
CA ALA A 40 -21.80 18.26 1.56
C ALA A 40 -23.23 18.63 1.98
N GLY A 41 -23.69 19.84 1.70
CA GLY A 41 -25.03 20.34 1.99
C GLY A 41 -26.11 19.59 1.21
N GLN A 42 -25.88 19.37 -0.09
CA GLN A 42 -26.77 18.59 -0.96
C GLN A 42 -26.86 17.12 -0.53
N VAL A 43 -25.72 16.52 -0.18
CA VAL A 43 -25.68 15.14 0.32
C VAL A 43 -26.38 15.03 1.68
N THR A 44 -26.13 15.96 2.61
CA THR A 44 -26.81 15.97 3.91
C THR A 44 -28.29 16.25 3.78
N ALA A 45 -28.72 17.09 2.84
CA ALA A 45 -30.14 17.36 2.61
C ALA A 45 -30.92 16.13 2.19
N ASP A 46 -30.34 15.30 1.33
CA ASP A 46 -30.91 14.02 0.91
C ASP A 46 -30.90 12.99 2.07
N LEU A 47 -29.83 12.98 2.88
CA LEU A 47 -29.73 12.12 4.07
C LEU A 47 -30.69 12.53 5.20
N ASP A 48 -30.90 13.83 5.38
CA ASP A 48 -31.78 14.46 6.37
C ASP A 48 -33.25 14.43 5.96
N CYS A 49 -33.57 13.84 4.79
CA CYS A 49 -34.92 13.43 4.45
C CYS A 49 -35.40 12.31 5.38
N ALA A 50 -35.67 12.67 6.64
CA ALA A 50 -36.18 11.82 7.71
C ALA A 50 -37.39 10.94 7.31
N PRO A 51 -38.31 11.39 6.42
CA PRO A 51 -39.42 10.54 5.95
C PRO A 51 -38.98 9.31 5.13
N ILE A 52 -37.78 9.34 4.53
CA ILE A 52 -37.26 8.28 3.65
C ILE A 52 -36.26 7.38 4.41
N HIS A 53 -35.43 7.96 5.29
CA HIS A 53 -34.33 7.23 5.95
C HIS A 53 -34.53 6.97 7.45
N GLY A 54 -35.55 7.57 8.06
CA GLY A 54 -36.10 7.13 9.34
C GLY A 54 -35.22 7.14 10.59
N LEU A 55 -33.94 7.58 10.60
CA LEU A 55 -33.10 7.42 11.80
C LEU A 55 -31.99 8.46 11.99
N ALA A 56 -31.83 8.82 13.26
CA ALA A 56 -30.65 9.43 13.89
C ALA A 56 -29.44 8.46 13.98
N ASN A 57 -29.40 7.39 13.18
CA ASN A 57 -28.29 6.44 13.03
C ASN A 57 -28.54 5.58 11.79
N TRP A 58 -27.84 5.88 10.69
CA TRP A 58 -27.86 5.08 9.47
C TRP A 58 -27.24 3.69 9.76
N SER A 59 -27.94 2.60 9.41
CA SER A 59 -27.48 1.20 9.64
C SER A 59 -27.24 0.41 8.36
N GLY A 60 -27.35 1.06 7.20
CA GLY A 60 -27.07 0.47 5.88
C GLY A 60 -25.61 0.56 5.46
N ASN A 61 -25.28 -0.10 4.35
CA ASN A 61 -23.98 -0.04 3.70
C ASN A 61 -23.98 1.07 2.61
N VAL A 62 -22.87 1.81 2.46
CA VAL A 62 -22.67 2.80 1.40
C VAL A 62 -22.03 2.13 0.17
N GLY A 63 -22.70 2.19 -0.97
CA GLY A 63 -22.16 1.75 -2.26
C GLY A 63 -21.86 2.94 -3.18
N ILE A 64 -20.64 3.04 -3.69
CA ILE A 64 -20.27 3.94 -4.80
C ILE A 64 -20.02 3.05 -6.01
N GLY A 65 -20.78 3.26 -7.09
CA GLY A 65 -20.69 2.41 -8.30
C GLY A 65 -21.29 0.99 -8.14
N THR A 66 -22.01 0.72 -7.05
CA THR A 66 -22.76 -0.52 -6.82
C THR A 66 -24.05 -0.24 -6.05
N THR A 67 -25.12 -0.95 -6.38
CA THR A 67 -26.41 -0.90 -5.66
C THR A 67 -26.55 -2.01 -4.61
N THR A 68 -25.61 -2.95 -4.56
CA THR A 68 -25.63 -4.12 -3.66
C THR A 68 -24.28 -4.26 -2.94
N PRO A 69 -23.92 -3.31 -2.05
CA PRO A 69 -22.63 -3.33 -1.36
C PRO A 69 -22.47 -4.53 -0.41
N LEU A 70 -21.35 -5.23 -0.54
CA LEU A 70 -20.97 -6.43 0.23
C LEU A 70 -20.32 -6.10 1.59
N ALA A 71 -19.94 -4.83 1.81
CA ALA A 71 -19.31 -4.33 3.02
C ALA A 71 -19.90 -2.95 3.38
N PRO A 72 -19.74 -2.47 4.63
CA PRO A 72 -20.26 -1.16 5.07
C PRO A 72 -19.90 0.01 4.16
N LEU A 73 -18.75 -0.04 3.50
CA LEU A 73 -18.40 0.83 2.39
C LEU A 73 -17.84 -0.03 1.25
N GLN A 74 -18.45 0.06 0.07
CA GLN A 74 -17.92 -0.53 -1.15
C GLN A 74 -17.82 0.53 -2.24
N VAL A 75 -16.63 0.65 -2.83
CA VAL A 75 -16.37 1.50 -3.99
C VAL A 75 -16.00 0.64 -5.18
N ASN A 76 -16.88 0.56 -6.17
CA ASN A 76 -16.63 -0.10 -7.44
C ASN A 76 -16.28 0.95 -8.49
N GLY A 77 -14.99 1.05 -8.81
CA GLY A 77 -14.48 1.85 -9.92
C GLY A 77 -13.99 0.99 -11.08
N VAL A 78 -13.33 1.62 -12.05
CA VAL A 78 -12.70 0.92 -13.18
C VAL A 78 -11.34 0.38 -12.73
N ALA A 79 -11.17 -0.94 -12.75
CA ALA A 79 -9.89 -1.59 -12.48
C ALA A 79 -8.83 -1.17 -13.52
N ASN A 80 -7.65 -0.76 -13.07
CA ASN A 80 -6.53 -0.36 -13.91
C ASN A 80 -5.20 -0.41 -13.13
N PRO A 81 -4.04 -0.56 -13.80
CA PRO A 81 -2.75 -0.37 -13.16
C PRO A 81 -2.50 1.10 -12.78
N PRO A 82 -1.62 1.40 -11.80
CA PRO A 82 -1.20 2.77 -11.50
C PRO A 82 -0.75 3.50 -12.77
N THR A 83 -1.24 4.73 -12.98
CA THR A 83 -0.93 5.50 -14.19
C THR A 83 0.47 6.08 -14.12
N THR A 84 1.29 5.86 -15.14
CA THR A 84 2.66 6.39 -15.19
C THR A 84 2.79 7.70 -15.97
N THR A 85 1.76 8.12 -16.74
CA THR A 85 1.86 9.23 -17.70
C THR A 85 0.56 9.99 -17.99
N SER A 86 -0.56 9.73 -17.29
CA SER A 86 -1.84 10.42 -17.57
C SER A 86 -2.03 11.67 -16.70
N SER A 87 -2.88 12.58 -17.17
CA SER A 87 -3.26 13.80 -16.46
C SER A 87 -4.28 13.59 -15.33
N THR A 88 -4.82 12.37 -15.20
CA THR A 88 -5.74 11.96 -14.12
C THR A 88 -5.42 10.53 -13.69
N GLN A 89 -5.26 10.30 -12.38
CA GLN A 89 -5.17 8.93 -11.85
C GLN A 89 -6.46 8.16 -12.04
N ASN A 90 -6.30 6.84 -12.09
CA ASN A 90 -7.37 5.84 -12.23
C ASN A 90 -7.61 5.03 -10.94
N GLY A 91 -7.07 5.47 -9.80
CA GLY A 91 -7.36 4.85 -8.51
C GLY A 91 -8.86 4.94 -8.17
N MET A 92 -9.39 3.92 -7.50
CA MET A 92 -10.78 3.88 -7.05
C MET A 92 -11.02 4.73 -5.80
N MET A 93 -9.98 4.94 -4.99
CA MET A 93 -10.00 5.81 -3.81
C MET A 93 -8.76 6.68 -3.81
N TYR A 94 -8.93 7.95 -3.41
CA TYR A 94 -7.89 8.94 -3.27
C TYR A 94 -7.96 9.58 -1.88
N VAL A 95 -6.84 9.54 -1.15
CA VAL A 95 -6.67 10.25 0.11
C VAL A 95 -5.55 11.27 -0.08
N GLY A 96 -5.91 12.54 -0.21
CA GLY A 96 -4.94 13.59 -0.52
C GLY A 96 -5.14 14.87 0.26
N GLY A 97 -4.08 15.66 0.32
CA GLY A 97 -4.09 17.01 0.88
C GLY A 97 -4.40 18.07 -0.18
N GLN A 98 -4.62 19.30 0.29
CA GLN A 98 -4.63 20.45 -0.62
C GLN A 98 -3.30 20.52 -1.38
N GLY A 99 -3.38 20.78 -2.68
CA GLY A 99 -2.21 20.80 -3.56
C GLY A 99 -2.03 19.55 -4.42
N GLY A 100 -2.75 18.46 -4.15
CA GLY A 100 -2.82 17.30 -5.07
C GLY A 100 -1.88 16.14 -4.77
N ASN A 101 -1.17 16.15 -3.64
CA ASN A 101 -0.41 14.98 -3.18
C ASN A 101 -1.35 14.01 -2.44
N GLY A 102 -1.24 12.71 -2.70
CA GLY A 102 -2.00 11.74 -1.92
C GLY A 102 -1.70 10.28 -2.22
N LEU A 103 -2.50 9.43 -1.59
CA LEU A 103 -2.49 7.98 -1.75
C LEU A 103 -3.66 7.56 -2.64
N PHE A 104 -3.34 6.87 -3.73
CA PHE A 104 -4.30 6.19 -4.57
C PHE A 104 -4.37 4.71 -4.22
N VAL A 105 -5.60 4.18 -4.20
CA VAL A 105 -5.88 2.75 -4.00
C VAL A 105 -6.64 2.24 -5.22
N GLY A 106 -6.20 1.12 -5.77
CA GLY A 106 -6.85 0.52 -6.93
C GLY A 106 -6.64 -0.99 -7.01
N VAL A 107 -7.12 -1.58 -8.10
CA VAL A 107 -6.97 -3.01 -8.42
C VAL A 107 -6.52 -3.17 -9.87
N LEU A 108 -5.66 -4.14 -10.12
CA LEU A 108 -5.22 -4.46 -11.48
C LEU A 108 -6.38 -5.02 -12.31
N SER A 109 -6.50 -4.59 -13.58
CA SER A 109 -7.49 -5.10 -14.54
C SER A 109 -7.15 -6.49 -15.11
N GLY A 110 -5.94 -6.98 -14.85
CA GLY A 110 -5.47 -8.28 -15.34
C GLY A 110 -4.75 -9.06 -14.24
N SER A 111 -4.52 -10.35 -14.50
CA SER A 111 -3.75 -11.23 -13.63
C SER A 111 -2.44 -10.56 -13.19
N PRO A 112 -2.10 -10.55 -11.88
CA PRO A 112 -2.68 -11.36 -10.81
C PRO A 112 -3.92 -10.76 -10.11
N TYR A 113 -4.53 -9.70 -10.65
CA TYR A 113 -5.69 -9.00 -10.07
C TYR A 113 -5.45 -8.45 -8.66
N SER A 114 -4.20 -8.15 -8.32
CA SER A 114 -3.83 -7.61 -7.01
C SER A 114 -4.36 -6.19 -6.84
N SER A 115 -4.70 -5.84 -5.60
CA SER A 115 -4.84 -4.44 -5.20
C SER A 115 -3.48 -3.75 -5.15
N TRP A 116 -3.48 -2.44 -5.32
CA TRP A 116 -2.27 -1.62 -5.26
C TRP A 116 -2.53 -0.34 -4.45
N LEU A 117 -1.43 0.17 -3.86
CA LEU A 117 -1.35 1.42 -3.13
C LEU A 117 -0.22 2.24 -3.75
N GLN A 118 -0.51 3.46 -4.21
CA GLN A 118 0.48 4.33 -4.82
C GLN A 118 0.41 5.74 -4.23
N SER A 119 1.53 6.18 -3.64
CA SER A 119 1.70 7.55 -3.17
C SER A 119 2.25 8.40 -4.32
N GLU A 120 1.53 9.45 -4.72
CA GLU A 120 1.86 10.25 -5.90
C GLU A 120 1.01 11.54 -6.00
N PHE A 121 1.33 12.38 -6.97
CA PHE A 121 0.57 13.57 -7.30
C PHE A 121 -0.64 13.23 -8.17
N GLN A 122 -1.82 13.83 -7.92
CA GLN A 122 -3.10 13.56 -8.60
C GLN A 122 -3.14 13.81 -10.13
N ASN A 123 -2.04 14.33 -10.67
CA ASN A 123 -1.79 14.54 -12.09
C ASN A 123 -0.30 14.26 -12.35
N PRO A 124 0.11 12.99 -12.42
CA PRO A 124 1.52 12.60 -12.41
C PRO A 124 2.19 12.78 -13.78
N SER A 125 1.76 13.77 -14.58
CA SER A 125 2.23 14.03 -15.95
C SER A 125 3.76 14.22 -16.10
N ALA A 126 4.51 14.30 -14.99
CA ALA A 126 5.98 14.35 -14.97
C ALA A 126 6.66 13.35 -14.01
N GLY A 127 5.97 12.28 -13.59
CA GLY A 127 6.58 11.25 -12.73
C GLY A 127 6.77 11.67 -11.28
N PHE A 128 5.77 12.33 -10.70
CA PHE A 128 5.78 12.69 -9.28
C PHE A 128 5.29 11.53 -8.41
N TRP A 129 6.15 10.52 -8.23
CA TRP A 129 5.92 9.42 -7.28
C TRP A 129 6.52 9.77 -5.93
N TYR A 130 5.75 9.54 -4.87
CA TYR A 130 6.16 9.84 -3.51
C TYR A 130 6.44 8.56 -2.72
N PRO A 131 7.25 8.63 -1.66
CA PRO A 131 7.38 7.52 -0.73
C PRO A 131 6.02 7.14 -0.12
N LEU A 132 5.78 5.85 0.04
CA LEU A 132 4.73 5.33 0.92
C LEU A 132 5.34 5.11 2.30
N SER A 133 4.91 5.91 3.27
CA SER A 133 5.32 5.75 4.66
C SER A 133 4.34 4.85 5.40
N LEU A 134 4.85 3.76 5.99
CA LEU A 134 4.08 2.84 6.83
C LEU A 134 4.51 3.04 8.29
N ASN A 135 3.55 3.35 9.17
CA ASN A 135 3.80 3.60 10.60
C ASN A 135 4.94 4.63 10.87
N PRO A 136 4.86 5.86 10.31
CA PRO A 136 5.97 6.82 10.35
C PRO A 136 6.33 7.32 11.77
N LEU A 137 5.42 7.18 12.74
CA LEU A 137 5.65 7.56 14.14
C LEU A 137 6.07 6.35 15.01
N GLY A 138 6.34 5.20 14.41
CA GLY A 138 6.64 3.95 15.09
C GLY A 138 5.49 2.94 15.04
N GLY A 139 5.77 1.72 15.52
CA GLY A 139 4.90 0.54 15.35
C GLY A 139 5.41 -0.41 14.28
N ASN A 140 5.10 -1.69 14.42
CA ASN A 140 5.61 -2.75 13.56
C ASN A 140 4.68 -2.99 12.36
N VAL A 141 5.24 -3.42 11.23
CA VAL A 141 4.49 -3.86 10.05
C VAL A 141 4.55 -5.38 9.97
N GLY A 142 3.41 -6.05 10.12
CA GLY A 142 3.28 -7.49 9.93
C GLY A 142 2.77 -7.85 8.54
N ILE A 143 3.42 -8.78 7.86
CA ILE A 143 2.93 -9.43 6.64
C ILE A 143 2.73 -10.91 6.96
N GLY A 144 1.47 -11.37 6.93
CA GLY A 144 1.10 -12.75 7.28
C GLY A 144 1.12 -13.08 8.78
N THR A 145 1.43 -12.11 9.65
CA THR A 145 1.33 -12.21 11.11
C THR A 145 0.49 -11.07 11.68
N THR A 146 -0.28 -11.35 12.73
CA THR A 146 -1.06 -10.34 13.48
C THR A 146 -0.33 -9.83 14.72
N SER A 147 0.83 -10.40 15.04
CA SER A 147 1.59 -10.08 16.25
C SER A 147 3.07 -9.91 15.93
N PRO A 148 3.43 -8.90 15.10
CA PRO A 148 4.80 -8.70 14.66
C PRO A 148 5.72 -8.38 15.84
N ALA A 149 6.76 -9.19 16.04
CA ALA A 149 7.74 -9.02 17.12
C ALA A 149 8.87 -8.04 16.74
N ASN A 150 9.06 -7.82 15.44
CA ASN A 150 10.08 -6.92 14.88
C ASN A 150 9.44 -5.78 14.07
N ILE A 151 10.21 -4.71 13.78
CA ILE A 151 9.75 -3.54 13.02
C ILE A 151 9.09 -3.93 11.69
N LEU A 152 9.66 -4.93 11.00
CA LEU A 152 9.03 -5.63 9.90
C LEU A 152 9.07 -7.12 10.22
N ASP A 153 7.90 -7.75 10.27
CA ASP A 153 7.76 -9.18 10.51
C ASP A 153 7.00 -9.81 9.34
N VAL A 154 7.63 -10.78 8.67
CA VAL A 154 7.07 -11.43 7.48
C VAL A 154 7.01 -12.92 7.75
N GLU A 155 5.85 -13.37 8.19
CA GLU A 155 5.55 -14.78 8.40
C GLU A 155 4.68 -15.26 7.25
N GLY A 156 4.82 -16.52 6.84
CA GLY A 156 3.80 -17.11 5.98
C GLY A 156 3.45 -18.52 6.43
N SER A 157 2.35 -19.04 5.88
CA SER A 157 1.73 -20.27 6.37
C SER A 157 2.21 -21.56 5.71
N THR A 158 3.01 -21.47 4.63
CA THR A 158 3.46 -22.63 3.84
C THR A 158 4.93 -22.53 3.42
N THR A 159 5.60 -23.63 3.09
CA THR A 159 6.98 -23.62 2.57
C THR A 159 7.12 -22.69 1.36
N GLY A 160 8.11 -21.77 1.38
CA GLY A 160 8.36 -20.83 0.29
C GLY A 160 8.17 -19.34 0.64
N ASN A 161 7.88 -19.01 1.90
CA ASN A 161 7.81 -17.63 2.35
C ASN A 161 9.22 -17.10 2.53
N GLY A 162 9.58 -16.12 1.71
CA GLY A 162 10.86 -15.45 1.88
C GLY A 162 10.76 -14.02 1.39
N ILE A 163 11.51 -13.15 2.04
CA ILE A 163 11.70 -11.79 1.57
C ILE A 163 12.66 -11.88 0.38
N LYS A 164 12.14 -11.61 -0.82
CA LYS A 164 12.93 -11.51 -2.05
C LYS A 164 13.52 -10.10 -2.13
N VAL A 165 14.82 -9.97 -1.90
CA VAL A 165 15.57 -8.74 -2.09
C VAL A 165 16.43 -8.87 -3.34
N GLY A 166 16.12 -8.14 -4.41
CA GLY A 166 17.00 -8.11 -5.58
C GLY A 166 16.45 -7.37 -6.78
N ASN A 167 17.22 -7.37 -7.87
CA ASN A 167 16.95 -6.58 -9.06
C ASN A 167 16.18 -7.43 -10.10
N ALA A 168 15.27 -6.80 -10.84
CA ALA A 168 14.46 -7.40 -11.90
C ALA A 168 15.28 -8.28 -12.89
N GLY A 169 16.58 -8.01 -13.06
CA GLY A 169 17.53 -8.75 -13.90
C GLY A 169 18.03 -10.11 -13.38
N GLY A 170 17.46 -10.68 -12.30
CA GLY A 170 17.67 -12.10 -11.95
C GLY A 170 18.62 -12.36 -10.77
N ASN A 171 19.20 -11.33 -10.18
CA ASN A 171 19.98 -11.44 -8.94
C ASN A 171 19.08 -11.14 -7.75
N TYR A 172 18.77 -12.14 -6.93
CA TYR A 172 17.99 -11.98 -5.71
C TYR A 172 18.65 -12.72 -4.54
N GLY A 173 18.84 -12.03 -3.41
CA GLY A 173 18.98 -12.66 -2.10
C GLY A 173 17.59 -12.97 -1.59
N THR A 174 17.31 -14.24 -1.28
CA THR A 174 16.07 -14.64 -0.61
C THR A 174 16.41 -15.03 0.82
N ILE A 175 15.66 -14.52 1.79
CA ILE A 175 15.77 -14.95 3.19
C ILE A 175 14.56 -15.85 3.43
N PHE A 176 14.76 -17.15 3.66
CA PHE A 176 13.69 -18.07 4.04
C PHE A 176 13.66 -18.22 5.56
N ASP A 177 12.46 -18.40 6.11
CA ASP A 177 12.25 -18.80 7.51
C ASP A 177 12.00 -20.30 7.60
N ASP A 178 13.02 -21.10 7.25
CA ASP A 178 13.01 -22.56 7.39
C ASP A 178 14.11 -23.07 8.34
N GLY A 179 14.59 -22.17 9.21
CA GLY A 179 15.74 -22.43 10.10
C GLY A 179 17.10 -22.34 9.42
N ASN A 180 17.15 -22.08 8.10
CA ASN A 180 18.38 -21.87 7.34
C ASN A 180 18.34 -20.59 6.50
N PHE A 181 19.49 -19.95 6.29
CA PHE A 181 19.62 -18.80 5.39
C PHE A 181 19.98 -19.26 3.97
N HIS A 182 18.99 -19.37 3.07
CA HIS A 182 19.23 -19.82 1.68
C HIS A 182 19.38 -18.65 0.68
N ILE A 183 20.61 -18.27 0.32
CA ILE A 183 20.84 -17.36 -0.83
C ILE A 183 20.79 -18.17 -2.15
N LYS A 184 19.70 -18.03 -2.91
CA LYS A 184 19.56 -18.62 -4.26
C LYS A 184 19.98 -17.61 -5.34
N ASN A 185 21.13 -17.84 -5.98
CA ASN A 185 21.59 -17.05 -7.12
C ASN A 185 21.40 -17.84 -8.43
N SER A 186 20.62 -17.30 -9.37
CA SER A 186 20.33 -17.93 -10.67
C SER A 186 21.42 -17.70 -11.74
N ALA A 187 22.49 -16.98 -11.39
CA ALA A 187 23.58 -16.56 -12.27
C ALA A 187 24.95 -16.93 -11.67
N ASN A 188 25.26 -18.23 -11.74
CA ASN A 188 26.59 -18.85 -11.75
C ASN A 188 27.56 -18.66 -10.56
N ALA A 189 27.28 -17.86 -9.52
CA ALA A 189 28.11 -17.88 -8.30
C ALA A 189 27.42 -17.35 -7.04
N PHE A 190 27.76 -17.97 -5.89
CA PHE A 190 27.46 -17.47 -4.55
C PHE A 190 28.71 -16.77 -4.01
N TRP A 191 28.67 -15.44 -3.86
CA TRP A 191 29.79 -14.64 -3.34
C TRP A 191 29.53 -14.24 -1.88
N ILE A 192 30.49 -14.54 -0.99
CA ILE A 192 30.56 -13.96 0.35
C ILE A 192 31.79 -13.03 0.35
N ASP A 193 31.56 -11.73 0.22
CA ASP A 193 32.60 -10.71 0.31
C ASP A 193 32.62 -10.13 1.73
N THR A 194 33.76 -10.21 2.39
CA THR A 194 33.92 -9.75 3.77
C THR A 194 34.52 -8.35 3.87
N GLY A 195 34.65 -7.63 2.74
CA GLY A 195 34.85 -6.17 2.63
C GLY A 195 36.22 -5.64 3.05
N ASP A 196 36.91 -6.31 3.97
CA ASP A 196 38.20 -5.89 4.53
C ASP A 196 39.18 -7.08 4.62
N ASN A 197 40.48 -6.81 4.40
CA ASN A 197 41.59 -7.79 4.37
C ASN A 197 41.83 -8.56 5.70
N SER A 198 40.99 -8.35 6.72
CA SER A 198 41.11 -8.98 8.05
C SER A 198 39.88 -9.80 8.44
N SER A 199 38.84 -9.84 7.60
CA SER A 199 37.61 -10.54 7.90
C SER A 199 37.67 -11.98 7.40
N SER A 200 37.41 -12.95 8.28
CA SER A 200 37.34 -14.37 7.91
C SER A 200 35.91 -14.78 7.55
N VAL A 201 35.75 -15.54 6.47
CA VAL A 201 34.49 -16.25 6.20
C VAL A 201 34.39 -17.44 7.16
N ASN A 202 33.61 -17.27 8.23
CA ASN A 202 33.39 -18.31 9.23
C ASN A 202 32.25 -19.24 8.76
N ILE A 203 32.59 -20.49 8.42
CA ILE A 203 31.60 -21.55 8.17
C ILE A 203 31.65 -22.49 9.38
N ASN A 204 30.69 -22.35 10.30
CA ASN A 204 30.65 -23.10 11.56
C ASN A 204 29.36 -23.95 11.63
N SER A 205 29.48 -25.20 12.05
CA SER A 205 28.33 -26.07 12.40
C SER A 205 28.18 -26.10 13.91
N THR A 206 27.12 -25.48 14.44
CA THR A 206 26.85 -25.39 15.88
C THR A 206 26.24 -26.67 16.48
N SER A 207 25.92 -27.66 15.65
CA SER A 207 25.54 -29.02 16.05
C SER A 207 26.57 -30.05 15.55
N ALA A 208 26.59 -31.23 16.15
CA ALA A 208 27.51 -32.30 15.78
C ALA A 208 27.39 -32.63 14.28
N GLY A 209 28.40 -32.26 13.49
CA GLY A 209 28.43 -32.41 12.03
C GLY A 209 29.70 -31.81 11.43
N PHE A 210 30.06 -32.24 10.23
CA PHE A 210 31.21 -31.69 9.50
C PHE A 210 30.80 -30.46 8.68
N VAL A 211 31.69 -29.48 8.57
CA VAL A 211 31.59 -28.43 7.56
C VAL A 211 32.05 -29.01 6.22
N LEU A 212 31.11 -29.32 5.33
CA LEU A 212 31.40 -29.88 4.00
C LEU A 212 31.62 -28.76 2.98
N LEU A 213 32.89 -28.42 2.69
CA LEU A 213 33.24 -27.35 1.74
C LEU A 213 33.09 -27.74 0.25
N ALA A 214 32.93 -29.03 -0.05
CA ALA A 214 32.71 -29.53 -1.41
C ALA A 214 31.76 -30.74 -1.38
N THR A 215 30.58 -30.60 -1.96
CA THR A 215 29.71 -31.74 -2.31
C THR A 215 30.04 -32.18 -3.74
N GLY A 216 30.31 -33.47 -3.95
CA GLY A 216 30.56 -34.03 -5.29
C GLY A 216 32.02 -34.26 -5.71
N GLY A 217 32.94 -34.54 -4.77
CA GLY A 217 34.26 -35.11 -5.08
C GLY A 217 35.32 -34.16 -5.70
N GLY A 218 35.06 -32.85 -5.70
CA GLY A 218 36.02 -31.84 -6.17
C GLY A 218 37.20 -31.62 -5.22
N LYS A 219 38.36 -31.31 -5.80
CA LYS A 219 39.59 -30.96 -5.07
C LYS A 219 39.52 -29.50 -4.56
N VAL A 220 40.04 -29.24 -3.37
CA VAL A 220 40.11 -27.89 -2.77
C VAL A 220 41.48 -27.27 -3.06
N GLY A 221 41.49 -26.10 -3.70
CA GLY A 221 42.70 -25.32 -3.97
C GLY A 221 42.79 -24.07 -3.10
N VAL A 222 43.91 -23.88 -2.41
CA VAL A 222 44.25 -22.60 -1.75
C VAL A 222 45.34 -21.95 -2.59
N GLY A 223 45.02 -20.85 -3.27
CA GLY A 223 45.96 -20.17 -4.18
C GLY A 223 46.25 -20.93 -5.49
N GLN A 224 45.43 -21.92 -5.85
CA GLN A 224 45.65 -22.75 -7.03
C GLN A 224 44.36 -22.99 -7.83
N ALA A 225 44.29 -22.46 -9.06
CA ALA A 225 43.12 -22.54 -9.95
C ALA A 225 42.84 -23.95 -10.50
N SER A 226 43.78 -24.89 -10.35
CA SER A 226 43.62 -26.29 -10.78
C SER A 226 44.36 -27.23 -9.83
N PRO A 227 43.69 -27.70 -8.75
CA PRO A 227 44.30 -28.60 -7.78
C PRO A 227 44.67 -29.98 -8.39
N SER A 228 45.85 -30.51 -8.05
CA SER A 228 46.28 -31.86 -8.46
C SER A 228 45.93 -32.92 -7.41
N TYR A 229 45.68 -32.50 -6.18
CA TYR A 229 45.35 -33.34 -5.03
C TYR A 229 44.03 -32.89 -4.41
N LEU A 230 43.42 -33.74 -3.56
CA LEU A 230 42.18 -33.41 -2.83
C LEU A 230 42.28 -32.09 -2.06
N LEU A 231 43.48 -31.77 -1.56
CA LEU A 231 43.87 -30.47 -1.05
C LEU A 231 45.18 -30.04 -1.72
N HIS A 232 45.17 -28.95 -2.48
CA HIS A 232 46.38 -28.36 -3.10
C HIS A 232 46.56 -26.93 -2.58
N VAL A 233 47.59 -26.71 -1.76
CA VAL A 233 48.02 -25.38 -1.34
C VAL A 233 49.15 -24.94 -2.28
N GLY A 234 48.94 -23.85 -3.02
CA GLY A 234 49.96 -23.27 -3.90
C GLY A 234 51.17 -22.78 -3.11
N SER A 235 52.35 -22.81 -3.71
CA SER A 235 53.62 -22.49 -3.04
C SER A 235 53.88 -20.99 -2.82
N SER A 236 52.96 -20.11 -3.19
CA SER A 236 53.07 -18.67 -2.98
C SER A 236 52.09 -18.23 -1.89
N LEU A 237 52.65 -17.86 -0.73
CA LEU A 237 52.00 -16.99 0.25
C LEU A 237 52.04 -15.54 -0.25
#